data_AF-A0A924GWY4-F1
#
_entry.id   AF-A0A924GWY4-F1
#
_cell.length_a   1.000
_cell.length_b   1.000
_cell.length_c   1.000
_cell.angle_alpha   90.00
_cell.angle_beta   90.00
_cell.angle_gamma   90.00
#
_symmetry.space_group_name_H-M   'P 1'
#
loop_
_entity.id
_entity.type
_entity.pdbx_description
1 polymer ?
#
loop_
_entity_poly.entity_id
_entity_poly.type
_entity_poly.pdbx_seq_one_letter_code
_entity_poly.pdbx_strand_id
1 'polypeptide(L)'
;ASAASARRLAPEQLFERGFLKQAAANTRFEFEAARMALSKSASPEVRVFADTIVSHHLAVTSVLQQMLHARGMAAPMLDNGQRKALNRLAKVTGRKFDQEFITVVGLKSQQDDVQLFERASAGVRDAALKDWIDRTLPVLKNNLASAEQVTVPGLKMARAASHSTVAQRAGQPPATQMMGAGPAPSRY
;
A
#
# COMPACT_ATOMS: atom_id res chain seq x y z
N ALA A 1 -17.45 -25.15 -44.46
CA ALA A 1 -16.80 -23.88 -44.11
C ALA A 1 -16.83 -23.72 -42.59
N SER A 2 -15.67 -23.79 -41.94
CA SER A 2 -15.55 -23.68 -40.48
C SER A 2 -15.76 -22.22 -40.08
N ALA A 3 -16.97 -21.87 -39.68
CA ALA A 3 -17.19 -20.72 -38.83
C ALA A 3 -16.64 -21.12 -37.46
N ALA A 4 -15.35 -20.81 -37.22
CA ALA A 4 -14.75 -20.91 -35.91
C ALA A 4 -15.67 -20.15 -34.95
N SER A 5 -16.44 -20.91 -34.17
CA SER A 5 -17.32 -20.37 -33.15
C SER A 5 -16.44 -19.49 -32.28
N ALA A 6 -16.77 -18.20 -32.15
CA ALA A 6 -16.06 -17.32 -31.22
C ALA A 6 -16.03 -18.03 -29.87
N ARG A 7 -14.86 -18.55 -29.49
CA ARG A 7 -14.72 -19.44 -28.35
C ARG A 7 -15.12 -18.63 -27.12
N ARG A 8 -16.26 -18.99 -26.52
CA ARG A 8 -16.72 -18.35 -25.28
C ARG A 8 -15.61 -18.53 -24.25
N LEU A 9 -15.26 -17.44 -23.56
CA LEU A 9 -14.26 -17.45 -22.52
C LEU A 9 -14.73 -18.36 -21.38
N ALA A 10 -13.81 -19.15 -20.83
CA ALA A 10 -14.07 -19.93 -19.63
C ALA A 10 -14.32 -19.00 -18.42
N PRO A 11 -15.07 -19.45 -17.39
CA PRO A 11 -15.31 -18.66 -16.18
C PRO A 11 -14.05 -18.07 -15.56
N GLU A 12 -12.96 -18.84 -15.54
CA GLU A 12 -11.65 -18.44 -15.01
C GLU A 12 -11.06 -17.29 -15.83
N GLN A 13 -11.17 -17.37 -17.16
CA GLN A 13 -10.70 -16.31 -18.05
C GLN A 13 -11.53 -15.02 -17.89
N LEU A 14 -12.83 -15.14 -17.65
CA LEU A 14 -13.69 -13.98 -17.35
C LEU A 14 -13.29 -13.33 -16.01
N PHE A 15 -13.04 -14.14 -14.99
CA PHE A 15 -12.54 -13.69 -13.70
C PHE A 15 -11.19 -12.97 -13.82
N GLU A 16 -10.21 -13.58 -14.50
CA GLU A 16 -8.88 -13.00 -14.75
C GLU A 16 -8.94 -11.68 -15.51
N ARG A 17 -9.79 -11.59 -16.53
CA ARG A 17 -10.03 -10.33 -17.27
C ARG A 17 -10.67 -9.27 -16.38
N GLY A 18 -11.60 -9.67 -15.51
CA GLY A 18 -12.21 -8.78 -14.53
C GLY A 18 -11.19 -8.23 -13.54
N PHE A 19 -10.33 -9.09 -13.01
CA PHE A 19 -9.21 -8.72 -12.15
C PHE A 19 -8.26 -7.73 -12.84
N LEU A 20 -7.75 -8.07 -14.02
CA LEU A 20 -6.84 -7.21 -14.78
C LEU A 20 -7.46 -5.83 -15.08
N LYS A 21 -8.75 -5.80 -15.41
CA LYS A 21 -9.47 -4.54 -15.65
C LYS A 21 -9.54 -3.68 -14.38
N GLN A 22 -9.83 -4.27 -13.22
CA GLN A 22 -9.89 -3.52 -11.96
C GLN A 22 -8.49 -3.05 -11.54
N ALA A 23 -7.51 -3.95 -11.56
CA ALA A 23 -6.12 -3.61 -11.22
C ALA A 23 -5.58 -2.47 -12.09
N ALA A 24 -5.88 -2.46 -13.39
CA ALA A 24 -5.43 -1.40 -14.28
C ALA A 24 -6.14 -0.06 -14.05
N ALA A 25 -7.43 -0.08 -13.71
CA ALA A 25 -8.16 1.12 -13.34
C ALA A 25 -7.62 1.71 -12.02
N ASN A 26 -7.40 0.86 -11.01
CA ASN A 26 -6.83 1.27 -9.72
C ASN A 26 -5.40 1.80 -9.88
N THR A 27 -4.55 1.10 -10.65
CA THR A 27 -3.19 1.54 -10.98
C THR A 27 -3.17 2.94 -11.56
N ARG A 28 -4.08 3.23 -12.51
CA ARG A 28 -4.22 4.55 -13.11
C ARG A 28 -4.72 5.60 -12.12
N PHE A 29 -5.76 5.27 -11.34
CA PHE A 29 -6.34 6.16 -10.34
C PHE A 29 -5.31 6.62 -9.32
N GLU A 30 -4.60 5.66 -8.71
CA GLU A 30 -3.60 5.93 -7.66
C GLU A 30 -2.42 6.71 -8.21
N PHE A 31 -1.94 6.39 -9.42
CA PHE A 31 -0.88 7.15 -10.08
C PHE A 31 -1.28 8.61 -10.35
N GLU A 32 -2.48 8.84 -10.90
CA GLU A 32 -2.97 10.21 -11.16
C GLU A 32 -3.12 10.99 -9.85
N ALA A 33 -3.65 10.37 -8.79
CA ALA A 33 -3.78 11.01 -7.50
C ALA A 33 -2.43 11.30 -6.82
N ALA A 34 -1.48 10.36 -6.88
CA ALA A 34 -0.15 10.52 -6.30
C ALA A 34 0.63 11.65 -6.99
N ARG A 35 0.52 11.79 -8.31
CA ARG A 35 1.08 12.94 -9.02
C ARG A 35 0.50 14.28 -8.54
N MET A 36 -0.80 14.33 -8.21
CA MET A 36 -1.39 15.52 -7.59
C MET A 36 -0.79 15.77 -6.21
N ALA A 37 -0.55 14.74 -5.41
CA ALA A 37 0.04 14.90 -4.08
C ALA A 37 1.48 15.42 -4.14
N LEU A 38 2.29 14.93 -5.08
CA LEU A 38 3.64 15.43 -5.33
C LEU A 38 3.67 16.90 -5.76
N SER A 39 2.59 17.46 -6.31
CA SER A 39 2.54 18.89 -6.69
C SER A 39 1.81 19.77 -5.67
N LYS A 40 0.80 19.25 -4.97
CA LYS A 40 -0.11 20.03 -4.12
C LYS A 40 0.16 19.91 -2.62
N SER A 41 0.79 18.83 -2.16
CA SER A 41 1.02 18.61 -0.73
C SER A 41 2.27 19.35 -0.25
N ALA A 42 2.13 19.98 0.92
CA ALA A 42 3.23 20.56 1.68
C ALA A 42 3.73 19.65 2.82
N SER A 43 3.07 18.51 3.08
CA SER A 43 3.52 17.54 4.08
C SER A 43 4.63 16.66 3.49
N PRO A 44 5.83 16.63 4.10
CA PRO A 44 6.90 15.73 3.68
C PRO A 44 6.45 14.26 3.69
N GLU A 45 5.68 13.84 4.69
CA GLU A 45 5.20 12.48 4.87
C GLU A 45 4.25 12.06 3.75
N VAL A 46 3.29 12.93 3.39
CA VAL A 46 2.37 12.69 2.28
C VAL A 46 3.11 12.63 0.94
N ARG A 47 4.12 13.48 0.74
CA ARG A 47 4.93 13.47 -0.47
C ARG A 47 5.78 12.20 -0.59
N VAL A 48 6.42 11.77 0.49
CA VAL A 48 7.18 10.51 0.53
C VAL A 48 6.26 9.33 0.22
N PHE A 49 5.08 9.28 0.83
CA PHE A 49 4.12 8.22 0.54
C PHE A 49 3.63 8.24 -0.91
N ALA A 50 3.34 9.42 -1.46
CA ALA A 50 2.97 9.58 -2.86
C ALA A 50 4.10 9.12 -3.83
N ASP A 51 5.36 9.36 -3.47
CA ASP A 51 6.52 8.91 -4.25
C ASP A 51 6.65 7.38 -4.25
N THR A 52 6.37 6.73 -3.12
CA THR A 52 6.29 5.25 -3.03
C THR A 52 5.23 4.70 -3.97
N ILE A 53 4.03 5.31 -4.01
CA ILE A 53 2.98 4.92 -4.96
C ILE A 53 3.49 5.09 -6.40
N VAL A 54 4.01 6.26 -6.77
CA VAL A 54 4.49 6.50 -8.14
C VAL A 54 5.55 5.47 -8.56
N SER A 55 6.55 5.22 -7.70
CA SER A 55 7.64 4.30 -7.97
C SER A 55 7.15 2.86 -8.17
N HIS A 56 6.25 2.38 -7.30
CA HIS A 56 5.62 1.07 -7.46
C HIS A 56 4.83 0.98 -8.78
N HIS A 57 4.01 1.99 -9.07
CA HIS A 57 3.12 1.97 -10.24
C HIS A 57 3.93 1.99 -11.54
N LEU A 58 5.05 2.70 -11.60
CA LEU A 58 5.96 2.66 -12.74
C LEU A 58 6.53 1.25 -12.98
N ALA A 59 6.82 0.49 -11.91
CA ALA A 59 7.34 -0.87 -12.02
C ALA A 59 6.29 -1.87 -12.52
N VAL A 60 5.02 -1.72 -12.13
CA VAL A 60 3.95 -2.70 -12.47
C VAL A 60 3.12 -2.32 -13.70
N THR A 61 3.07 -1.05 -14.09
CA THR A 61 2.22 -0.58 -15.21
C THR A 61 2.59 -1.24 -16.54
N SER A 62 3.88 -1.37 -16.84
CA SER A 62 4.34 -1.97 -18.10
C SER A 62 3.95 -3.45 -18.19
N VAL A 63 4.11 -4.20 -17.10
CA VAL A 63 3.72 -5.61 -16.99
C VAL A 63 2.21 -5.74 -17.17
N LEU A 64 1.43 -4.91 -16.49
CA LEU A 64 -0.03 -4.91 -16.57
C LEU A 64 -0.53 -4.58 -17.98
N GLN A 65 0.08 -3.61 -18.66
CA GLN A 65 -0.22 -3.30 -20.07
C GLN A 65 0.07 -4.48 -21.00
N GLN A 66 1.19 -5.17 -20.80
CA GLN A 66 1.51 -6.37 -21.58
C GLN A 66 0.49 -7.50 -21.34
N MET A 67 0.08 -7.71 -20.09
CA MET A 67 -0.92 -8.73 -19.73
C MET A 67 -2.31 -8.44 -20.32
N LEU A 68 -2.71 -7.17 -20.37
CA LEU A 68 -3.93 -6.72 -21.05
C LEU A 68 -3.82 -6.96 -22.56
N HIS A 69 -2.73 -6.51 -23.18
CA HIS A 69 -2.51 -6.64 -24.63
C HIS A 69 -2.48 -8.10 -25.08
N ALA A 70 -1.77 -8.97 -24.35
CA ALA A 70 -1.72 -10.42 -24.61
C ALA A 70 -3.11 -11.09 -24.60
N ARG A 71 -4.09 -10.46 -23.96
CA ARG A 71 -5.49 -10.92 -23.86
C ARG A 71 -6.43 -10.14 -24.76
N GLY A 72 -5.92 -9.29 -25.67
CA GLY A 72 -6.74 -8.43 -26.53
C GLY A 72 -7.63 -7.47 -25.73
N MET A 73 -7.17 -7.02 -24.57
CA MET A 73 -7.85 -6.06 -23.73
C MET A 73 -7.27 -4.66 -23.94
N ALA A 74 -8.15 -3.67 -24.09
CA ALA A 74 -7.76 -2.27 -23.99
C ALA A 74 -7.55 -1.87 -22.52
N ALA A 75 -6.72 -0.86 -22.31
CA ALA A 75 -6.60 -0.23 -21.00
C ALA A 75 -7.98 0.35 -20.58
N PRO A 76 -8.43 0.09 -19.34
CA PRO A 76 -9.74 0.55 -18.90
C PRO A 76 -9.75 2.07 -18.66
N MET A 77 -10.94 2.65 -18.82
CA MET A 77 -11.22 3.99 -18.29
C MET A 77 -11.44 3.91 -16.78
N LEU A 78 -11.20 5.03 -16.10
CA LEU A 78 -11.57 5.19 -14.69
C LEU A 78 -13.08 5.09 -14.51
N ASP A 79 -13.50 4.37 -13.48
CA ASP A 79 -14.90 4.29 -13.12
C ASP A 79 -15.42 5.65 -12.61
N ASN A 80 -16.74 5.73 -12.39
CA ASN A 80 -17.38 6.97 -11.95
C ASN A 80 -16.92 7.39 -10.54
N GLY A 81 -16.62 6.46 -9.65
CA GLY A 81 -16.14 6.71 -8.30
C GLY A 81 -14.73 7.29 -8.31
N GLN A 82 -13.82 6.64 -9.01
CA GLN A 82 -12.43 7.07 -9.20
C GLN A 82 -12.36 8.46 -9.83
N ARG A 83 -13.12 8.72 -10.91
CA ARG A 83 -13.19 10.08 -11.51
C ARG A 83 -13.69 11.13 -10.52
N LYS A 84 -14.73 10.82 -9.73
CA LYS A 84 -15.26 11.73 -8.72
C LYS A 84 -14.23 12.01 -7.63
N ALA A 85 -13.49 10.99 -7.19
CA ALA A 85 -12.43 11.14 -6.21
C ALA A 85 -11.30 12.05 -6.74
N LEU A 86 -10.80 11.81 -7.96
CA LEU A 86 -9.78 12.68 -8.58
C LEU A 86 -10.27 14.13 -8.73
N ASN A 87 -11.51 14.31 -9.17
CA ASN A 87 -12.11 15.65 -9.30
C ASN A 87 -12.23 16.36 -7.96
N ARG A 88 -12.48 15.64 -6.87
CA ARG A 88 -12.54 16.20 -5.51
C ARG A 88 -11.14 16.57 -5.03
N LEU A 89 -10.17 15.66 -5.18
CA LEU A 89 -8.76 15.90 -4.84
C LEU A 89 -8.20 17.13 -5.58
N ALA A 90 -8.51 17.28 -6.86
CA ALA A 90 -8.07 18.43 -7.64
C ALA A 90 -8.55 19.78 -7.06
N LYS A 91 -9.75 19.80 -6.46
CA LYS A 91 -10.40 21.00 -5.92
C LYS A 91 -9.98 21.36 -4.50
N VAL A 92 -9.49 20.41 -3.72
CA VAL A 92 -9.00 20.67 -2.35
C VAL A 92 -7.51 21.02 -2.35
N THR A 93 -7.07 21.72 -1.31
CA THR A 93 -5.68 22.18 -1.15
C THR A 93 -5.25 22.13 0.32
N GLY A 94 -3.94 22.22 0.56
CA GLY A 94 -3.35 22.25 1.90
C GLY A 94 -3.75 21.02 2.72
N ARG A 95 -3.97 21.21 4.03
CA ARG A 95 -4.30 20.09 4.94
C ARG A 95 -5.52 19.29 4.54
N LYS A 96 -6.54 19.91 3.93
CA LYS A 96 -7.73 19.20 3.45
C LYS A 96 -7.38 18.27 2.28
N PHE A 97 -6.46 18.68 1.43
CA PHE A 97 -5.93 17.81 0.38
C PHE A 97 -5.20 16.61 0.98
N ASP A 98 -4.30 16.85 1.94
CA ASP A 98 -3.52 15.78 2.58
C ASP A 98 -4.43 14.74 3.25
N GLN A 99 -5.46 15.19 3.97
CA GLN A 99 -6.44 14.32 4.62
C GLN A 99 -7.24 13.49 3.61
N GLU A 100 -7.74 14.13 2.55
CA GLU A 100 -8.51 13.44 1.51
C GLU A 100 -7.63 12.42 0.76
N PHE A 101 -6.40 12.79 0.44
CA PHE A 101 -5.46 11.93 -0.26
C PHE A 101 -5.13 10.67 0.55
N ILE A 102 -4.77 10.82 1.83
CA ILE A 102 -4.48 9.65 2.67
C ILE A 102 -5.73 8.81 2.91
N THR A 103 -6.90 9.42 3.09
CA THR A 103 -8.14 8.67 3.29
C THR A 103 -8.52 7.84 2.07
N VAL A 104 -8.56 8.46 0.89
CA VAL A 104 -9.10 7.84 -0.32
C VAL A 104 -8.08 6.99 -1.04
N VAL A 105 -6.83 7.47 -1.14
CA VAL A 105 -5.77 6.79 -1.89
C VAL A 105 -4.96 5.91 -0.94
N GLY A 106 -4.43 6.50 0.15
CA GLY A 106 -3.52 5.80 1.04
C GLY A 106 -4.15 4.63 1.78
N LEU A 107 -5.37 4.81 2.30
CA LEU A 107 -6.03 3.78 3.10
C LEU A 107 -7.04 2.99 2.26
N LYS A 108 -8.06 3.67 1.73
CA LYS A 108 -9.16 2.98 1.05
C LYS A 108 -8.70 2.25 -0.20
N SER A 109 -8.02 2.93 -1.13
CA SER A 109 -7.60 2.33 -2.40
C SER A 109 -6.58 1.20 -2.19
N GLN A 110 -5.56 1.43 -1.35
CA GLN A 110 -4.60 0.37 -1.00
C GLN A 110 -5.26 -0.86 -0.35
N GLN A 111 -6.25 -0.66 0.53
CA GLN A 111 -6.99 -1.78 1.14
C GLN A 111 -7.84 -2.54 0.10
N ASP A 112 -8.52 -1.81 -0.80
CA ASP A 112 -9.29 -2.42 -1.90
C ASP A 112 -8.36 -3.24 -2.83
N ASP A 113 -7.16 -2.74 -3.10
CA ASP A 113 -6.14 -3.41 -3.92
C ASP A 113 -5.59 -4.68 -3.25
N VAL A 114 -5.25 -4.62 -1.96
CA VAL A 114 -4.83 -5.82 -1.21
C VAL A 114 -5.91 -6.90 -1.30
N GLN A 115 -7.17 -6.54 -1.06
CA GLN A 115 -8.28 -7.50 -1.15
C GLN A 115 -8.49 -8.02 -2.57
N LEU A 116 -8.34 -7.17 -3.59
CA LEU A 116 -8.44 -7.56 -4.99
C LEU A 116 -7.39 -8.60 -5.35
N PHE A 117 -6.13 -8.37 -4.96
CA PHE A 117 -5.02 -9.28 -5.22
C PHE A 117 -5.11 -10.57 -4.40
N GLU A 118 -5.57 -10.52 -3.15
CA GLU A 118 -5.81 -11.73 -2.34
C GLU A 118 -6.90 -12.62 -2.97
N ARG A 119 -8.02 -12.02 -3.41
CA ARG A 119 -9.06 -12.76 -4.13
C ARG A 119 -8.53 -13.35 -5.44
N ALA A 120 -7.75 -12.57 -6.19
CA ALA A 120 -7.14 -13.03 -7.43
C ALA A 120 -6.18 -14.19 -7.19
N SER A 121 -5.34 -14.11 -6.16
CA SER A 121 -4.38 -15.17 -5.78
C SER A 121 -5.04 -16.53 -5.57
N ALA A 122 -6.30 -16.57 -5.11
CA ALA A 122 -7.06 -17.81 -4.91
C ALA A 122 -7.79 -18.29 -6.18
N GLY A 123 -8.10 -17.36 -7.10
CA GLY A 123 -8.98 -17.62 -8.24
C GLY A 123 -8.28 -17.85 -9.57
N VAL A 124 -7.16 -17.17 -9.84
CA VAL A 124 -6.48 -17.22 -11.14
C VAL A 124 -5.87 -18.59 -11.42
N ARG A 125 -5.82 -18.98 -12.70
CA ARG A 125 -5.20 -20.22 -13.16
C ARG A 125 -4.01 -19.97 -14.08
N ASP A 126 -3.99 -18.81 -14.73
CA ASP A 126 -2.86 -18.37 -15.52
C ASP A 126 -1.59 -18.19 -14.67
N ALA A 127 -0.53 -18.90 -15.04
CA ALA A 127 0.73 -18.90 -14.31
C ALA A 127 1.39 -17.51 -14.28
N ALA A 128 1.32 -16.74 -15.37
CA ALA A 128 1.90 -15.41 -15.42
C ALA A 128 1.15 -14.44 -14.51
N LEU A 129 -0.19 -14.53 -14.43
CA LEU A 129 -0.97 -13.77 -13.46
C LEU A 129 -0.64 -14.16 -12.02
N LYS A 130 -0.50 -15.47 -11.75
CA LYS A 130 -0.11 -15.95 -10.44
C LYS A 130 1.24 -15.39 -10.00
N ASP A 131 2.26 -15.50 -10.84
CA ASP A 131 3.60 -14.98 -10.55
C ASP A 131 3.61 -13.47 -10.32
N TRP A 132 2.81 -12.72 -11.10
CA TRP A 132 2.68 -11.28 -10.92
C TRP A 132 1.98 -10.91 -9.61
N ILE A 133 0.90 -11.61 -9.26
CA ILE A 133 0.19 -11.42 -7.99
C ILE A 133 1.12 -11.73 -6.81
N ASP A 134 1.84 -12.85 -6.85
CA ASP A 134 2.74 -13.30 -5.78
C ASP A 134 3.88 -12.29 -5.52
N ARG A 135 4.33 -11.57 -6.56
CA ARG A 135 5.33 -10.48 -6.43
C ARG A 135 4.74 -9.15 -5.99
N THR A 136 3.50 -8.85 -6.38
CA THR A 136 2.89 -7.53 -6.17
C THR A 136 2.19 -7.43 -4.81
N LEU A 137 1.57 -8.51 -4.34
CA LEU A 137 0.78 -8.51 -3.10
C LEU A 137 1.59 -8.10 -1.85
N PRO A 138 2.84 -8.55 -1.62
CA PRO A 138 3.64 -8.08 -0.49
C PRO A 138 3.91 -6.58 -0.55
N VAL A 139 4.11 -6.02 -1.74
CA VAL A 139 4.33 -4.57 -1.93
C VAL A 139 3.07 -3.79 -1.60
N LEU A 140 1.89 -4.25 -2.04
CA LEU A 140 0.62 -3.61 -1.71
C LEU A 140 0.35 -3.61 -0.19
N LYS A 141 0.68 -4.71 0.49
CA LYS A 141 0.57 -4.79 1.96
C LYS A 141 1.52 -3.82 2.65
N ASN A 142 2.76 -3.69 2.17
CA ASN A 142 3.72 -2.72 2.69
C ASN A 142 3.28 -1.26 2.42
N ASN A 143 2.68 -0.98 1.27
CA ASN A 143 2.15 0.33 0.94
C ASN A 143 0.98 0.69 1.88
N LEU A 144 0.05 -0.24 2.12
CA LEU A 144 -1.04 -0.03 3.09
C LEU A 144 -0.49 0.22 4.49
N ALA A 145 0.44 -0.60 4.96
CA ALA A 145 1.08 -0.40 6.27
C ALA A 145 1.79 0.96 6.35
N SER A 146 2.44 1.40 5.27
CA SER A 146 3.08 2.73 5.21
C SER A 146 2.04 3.85 5.30
N ALA A 147 0.91 3.72 4.59
CA ALA A 147 -0.19 4.67 4.64
C ALA A 147 -0.79 4.82 6.05
N GLU A 148 -0.90 3.72 6.78
CA GLU A 148 -1.36 3.71 8.18
C GLU A 148 -0.42 4.45 9.14
N GLN A 149 0.86 4.64 8.77
CA GLN A 149 1.82 5.41 9.55
C GLN A 149 1.89 6.89 9.13
N VAL A 150 1.27 7.28 8.01
CA VAL A 150 1.30 8.68 7.54
C VAL A 150 0.47 9.54 8.48
N THR A 151 1.15 10.37 9.27
CA THR A 151 0.50 11.28 10.19
C THR A 151 0.07 12.56 9.46
N VAL A 152 -1.25 12.79 9.36
CA VAL A 152 -1.81 14.04 8.87
C VAL A 152 -2.54 14.76 10.00
N PRO A 153 -2.21 16.03 10.32
CA PRO A 153 -2.91 16.79 11.36
C PRO A 153 -4.43 16.82 11.14
N GLY A 154 -5.20 16.46 12.17
CA GLY A 154 -6.66 16.42 12.11
C GLY A 154 -7.26 15.17 11.47
N LEU A 155 -6.45 14.26 10.95
CA LEU A 155 -6.89 12.90 10.60
C LEU A 155 -6.88 12.07 11.89
N LYS A 156 -8.05 11.61 12.34
CA LYS A 156 -8.12 10.64 13.45
C LYS A 156 -7.70 9.29 12.90
N MET A 157 -6.41 8.97 13.00
CA MET A 157 -5.96 7.61 12.76
C MET A 157 -6.44 6.72 13.92
N ALA A 158 -6.95 5.53 13.61
CA ALA A 158 -7.03 4.49 14.62
C ALA A 158 -5.59 4.21 15.05
N ARG A 159 -5.23 4.60 16.27
CA ARG A 159 -3.88 4.41 16.80
C ARG A 159 -3.62 2.90 16.79
N ALA A 160 -2.73 2.42 15.92
CA ALA A 160 -2.25 1.06 16.00
C ALA A 160 -1.54 0.90 17.35
N ALA A 161 -2.19 0.18 18.27
CA ALA A 161 -1.57 -0.24 19.51
C ALA A 161 -0.52 -1.29 19.17
N SER A 162 0.73 -0.87 18.92
CA SER A 162 1.93 -1.72 18.95
C SER A 162 3.21 -0.88 18.91
N HIS A 163 3.50 -0.22 20.03
CA HIS A 163 4.89 -0.01 20.46
C HIS A 163 4.94 -0.43 21.92
N SER A 164 4.96 -1.75 22.15
CA SER A 164 5.29 -2.28 23.47
C SER A 164 6.76 -2.03 23.71
N THR A 165 7.01 -1.02 24.53
CA THR A 165 8.22 -0.79 25.31
C THR A 165 8.74 -2.08 25.96
N VAL A 166 9.73 -2.72 25.35
CA VAL A 166 10.67 -3.62 26.02
C VAL A 166 12.04 -3.42 25.40
N ALA A 167 12.80 -2.45 25.93
CA ALA A 167 14.27 -2.44 25.93
C ALA A 167 14.80 -1.19 26.66
N GLN A 168 14.38 -0.96 27.92
CA GLN A 168 15.06 -0.04 28.83
C GLN A 168 14.84 -0.51 30.28
N ARG A 169 15.30 -1.73 30.58
CA ARG A 169 15.65 -2.19 31.94
C ARG A 169 16.18 -3.62 31.88
N ALA A 170 17.47 -3.77 31.59
CA ALA A 170 18.30 -4.89 32.04
C ALA A 170 19.73 -4.63 31.62
N GLY A 171 20.60 -4.27 32.57
CA GLY A 171 22.01 -4.04 32.29
C GLY A 171 22.77 -3.36 33.43
N GLN A 172 22.42 -3.66 34.69
CA GLN A 172 23.27 -3.32 35.84
C GLN A 172 23.65 -4.65 36.51
N PRO A 173 24.93 -5.02 36.58
CA PRO A 173 25.34 -6.27 37.20
C PRO A 173 25.21 -6.20 38.73
N PRO A 174 25.02 -7.34 39.42
CA PRO A 174 24.82 -7.36 40.86
C PRO A 174 26.15 -7.13 41.59
N ALA A 175 26.18 -6.12 42.46
CA ALA A 175 27.24 -5.99 43.45
C ALA A 175 26.88 -6.84 44.68
N THR A 176 27.52 -7.99 44.80
CA THR A 176 27.60 -8.76 46.04
C THR A 176 28.93 -8.43 46.70
N GLN A 177 28.93 -7.76 47.87
CA GLN A 177 29.94 -8.01 48.92
C GLN A 177 29.59 -7.37 50.27
N MET A 178 29.35 -8.27 51.24
CA MET A 178 29.90 -8.31 52.61
C MET A 178 29.46 -7.26 53.65
N MET A 179 28.62 -7.73 54.58
CA MET A 179 28.64 -7.27 55.97
C MET A 179 29.75 -8.00 56.74
N GLY A 180 30.53 -7.29 57.56
CA GLY A 180 31.22 -7.91 58.70
C GLY A 180 32.52 -7.27 59.19
N ALA A 181 32.38 -6.53 60.30
CA ALA A 181 33.30 -6.46 61.46
C ALA A 181 34.56 -5.55 61.45
N GLY A 182 34.63 -4.71 62.50
CA GLY A 182 35.89 -4.43 63.23
C GLY A 182 36.36 -2.96 63.26
N PRO A 183 36.47 -2.30 64.43
CA PRO A 183 36.90 -0.90 64.53
C PRO A 183 38.40 -0.71 64.89
N ALA A 184 39.00 0.35 64.32
CA ALA A 184 40.12 1.19 64.82
C ALA A 184 41.50 0.50 65.07
N PRO A 185 42.63 1.25 65.30
CA PRO A 185 42.81 2.71 65.37
C PRO A 185 44.03 3.31 64.61
N SER A 186 44.02 4.65 64.52
CA SER A 186 45.09 5.64 64.70
C SER A 186 46.53 5.46 64.19
N ARG A 187 46.96 6.49 63.44
CA ARG A 187 48.26 7.23 63.46
C ARG A 187 49.52 6.40 63.13
N TYR A 188 50.41 6.84 62.25
CA TYR A 188 51.08 8.13 62.08
C TYR A 188 51.50 8.29 60.61
#